data_AF-A0A415FUX1-F1
#
_entry.id   AF-A0A415FUX1-F1
#
_cell.length_a   1.000
_cell.length_b   1.000
_cell.length_c   1.000
_cell.angle_alpha   90.00
_cell.angle_beta   90.00
_cell.angle_gamma   90.00
#
_symmetry.space_group_name_H-M   'P 1'
#
loop_
_entity.id
_entity.type
_entity.pdbx_description
1 polymer ?
#
loop_
_entity_poly.entity_id
_entity_poly.type
_entity_poly.pdbx_seq_one_letter_code
_entity_poly.pdbx_strand_id
1 'polypeptide(L)' 'MADPKHPRHHDEAFKRQIVQSCESGKPSREIRAEYDIARSTPRRWVQGIRDSGSARAADNRTP' A
#
# COMPACT_ATOMS: atom_id res chain seq x y z
N MET A 1 -21.89 -0.32 -3.00
CA MET A 1 -21.43 -0.95 -1.75
C MET A 1 -19.92 -1.14 -1.82
N ALA A 2 -19.16 -0.82 -0.78
CA ALA A 2 -17.75 -1.26 -0.70
C ALA A 2 -17.76 -2.75 -0.35
N ASP A 3 -16.93 -3.55 -1.03
CA ASP A 3 -16.76 -4.95 -0.67
C ASP A 3 -16.12 -5.01 0.73
N PRO A 4 -16.76 -5.60 1.75
CA PRO A 4 -16.23 -5.62 3.12
C PRO A 4 -14.85 -6.28 3.20
N LYS A 5 -14.54 -7.16 2.25
CA LYS A 5 -13.28 -7.91 2.19
C LYS A 5 -12.12 -7.05 1.70
N HIS A 6 -12.39 -5.96 0.98
CA HIS A 6 -11.37 -5.06 0.46
C HIS A 6 -11.66 -3.62 0.89
N PRO A 7 -11.26 -3.23 2.12
CA PRO A 7 -11.36 -1.88 2.59
C PRO A 7 -10.72 -0.91 1.59
N ARG A 8 -11.45 0.14 1.21
CA ARG A 8 -10.93 1.18 0.31
C ARG A 8 -9.78 1.98 0.93
N HIS A 9 -9.76 2.03 2.26
CA HIS A 9 -8.78 2.75 3.06
C HIS A 9 -8.09 1.79 4.01
N HIS A 10 -6.77 1.68 3.86
CA HIS A 10 -5.89 1.06 4.84
C HIS A 10 -5.24 2.14 5.68
N ASP A 11 -5.05 1.88 6.96
CA ASP A 11 -4.30 2.75 7.86
C ASP A 11 -2.85 2.92 7.41
N GLU A 12 -2.27 4.08 7.70
CA GLU A 12 -0.90 4.38 7.29
C GLU A 12 0.12 3.43 7.93
N ALA A 13 -0.11 3.02 9.18
CA ALA A 13 0.71 2.02 9.86
C ALA A 13 0.70 0.67 9.11
N PHE A 14 -0.47 0.21 8.69
CA PHE A 14 -0.60 -1.00 7.88
C PHE A 14 0.14 -0.89 6.56
N LYS A 15 0.00 0.25 5.86
CA LYS A 15 0.73 0.49 4.60
C LYS A 15 2.24 0.45 4.81
N ARG A 16 2.75 1.03 5.91
CA ARG A 16 4.17 1.01 6.28
C ARG A 16 4.65 -0.41 6.57
N GLN A 17 3.86 -1.25 7.24
CA GLN A 17 4.18 -2.67 7.47
C GLN A 17 4.35 -3.44 6.15
N ILE A 18 3.46 -3.21 5.18
CA ILE A 18 3.55 -3.83 3.85
C ILE A 18 4.80 -3.36 3.09
N VAL A 19 5.14 -2.07 3.18
CA VAL A 19 6.35 -1.52 2.56
C VAL A 19 7.62 -2.11 3.19
N GLN A 20 7.71 -2.16 4.53
CA GLN A 20 8.83 -2.80 5.22
C GLN A 20 8.97 -4.28 4.83
N SER A 21 7.85 -4.99 4.70
CA SER A 21 7.87 -6.38 4.21
C SER A 21 8.45 -6.47 2.79
N CYS A 22 8.08 -5.56 1.89
CA CYS A 22 8.67 -5.52 0.53
C CYS A 22 10.17 -5.20 0.55
N GLU A 23 10.59 -4.25 1.39
CA GLU A 23 12.00 -3.84 1.52
C GLU A 23 12.87 -4.90 2.18
N SER A 24 12.30 -5.72 3.06
CA SER A 24 12.96 -6.88 3.67
C SER A 24 13.29 -8.01 2.68
N GLY A 25 12.86 -7.87 1.41
CA GLY A 25 13.08 -8.87 0.36
C GLY A 25 11.99 -9.95 0.28
N LYS A 26 10.92 -9.86 1.08
CA LYS A 26 9.78 -10.76 0.93
C LYS A 26 9.14 -10.56 -0.46
N PRO A 27 8.83 -11.64 -1.19
CA PRO A 27 8.24 -11.51 -2.51
C PRO A 27 6.84 -10.91 -2.42
N SER A 28 6.56 -9.90 -3.26
CA SER A 28 5.25 -9.23 -3.32
C SER A 28 4.07 -10.19 -3.50
N ARG A 29 4.28 -11.37 -4.10
CA ARG A 29 3.24 -12.39 -4.25
C ARG A 29 2.79 -12.96 -2.90
N GLU A 30 3.72 -13.24 -2.00
CA GLU A 30 3.41 -13.77 -0.67
C GLU A 30 2.72 -12.72 0.18
N ILE A 31 3.27 -11.50 0.20
CA ILE A 31 2.65 -10.35 0.88
C ILE A 31 1.21 -10.14 0.37
N ARG A 32 0.99 -10.24 -0.94
CA ARG A 32 -0.35 -10.09 -1.50
C ARG A 32 -1.32 -11.17 -1.03
N ALA A 33 -0.86 -12.42 -0.97
CA ALA A 33 -1.68 -13.55 -0.56
C ALA A 33 -1.98 -13.53 0.95
N GLU A 34 -1.02 -13.12 1.76
CA GLU A 34 -1.15 -13.00 3.23
C GLU A 34 -2.16 -11.93 3.62
N TYR A 35 -2.12 -10.78 2.94
CA TYR A 35 -2.91 -9.60 3.31
C TYR A 35 -4.13 -9.34 2.41
N ASP A 36 -4.44 -10.24 1.47
CA ASP A 36 -5.52 -10.13 0.46
C ASP A 36 -5.58 -8.75 -0.22
N ILE A 37 -4.43 -8.21 -0.60
CA ILE A 37 -4.33 -6.88 -1.23
C ILE A 37 -4.28 -6.97 -2.77
N ALA A 38 -4.62 -5.89 -3.46
CA ALA A 38 -4.51 -5.85 -4.92
C ALA A 38 -3.04 -5.83 -5.38
N ARG A 39 -2.77 -6.39 -6.56
CA ARG A 39 -1.40 -6.54 -7.12
C ARG A 39 -0.63 -5.22 -7.20
N SER A 40 -1.31 -4.12 -7.52
CA SER A 40 -0.69 -2.80 -7.69
C SER A 40 -0.47 -2.06 -6.37
N THR A 41 -1.11 -2.49 -5.28
CA THR A 41 -1.15 -1.78 -4.01
C THR A 41 0.22 -1.69 -3.33
N PRO A 42 0.99 -2.78 -3.14
CA PRO A 42 2.32 -2.70 -2.51
C PRO A 42 3.24 -1.75 -3.25
N ARG A 43 3.30 -1.88 -4.59
CA ARG A 43 4.16 -1.04 -5.43
C ARG A 43 3.80 0.45 -5.31
N ARG A 44 2.51 0.78 -5.27
CA ARG A 44 2.04 2.17 -5.10
C ARG A 44 2.44 2.74 -3.75
N TRP A 45 2.36 1.94 -2.67
CA TRP A 45 2.76 2.38 -1.34
C TRP A 45 4.28 2.54 -1.20
N VAL A 46 5.05 1.61 -1.77
CA VAL A 46 6.52 1.73 -1.82
C VAL A 46 6.92 3.01 -2.56
N GLN A 47 6.31 3.32 -3.71
CA GLN A 47 6.59 4.56 -4.43
C GLN A 47 6.14 5.80 -3.66
N GLY A 48 4.93 5.81 -3.09
CA GLY A 48 4.45 6.98 -2.34
C GLY A 48 5.33 7.31 -1.13
N ILE A 49 5.79 6.30 -0.38
CA ILE A 49 6.70 6.51 0.74
C ILE A 49 8.08 7.00 0.27
N ARG A 50 8.60 6.47 -0.83
CA ARG A 50 9.88 6.92 -1.38
C ARG A 50 9.85 8.34 -1.93
N ASP A 51 8.74 8.73 -2.56
CA ASP A 51 8.58 10.02 -3.22
C ASP A 51 8.22 11.14 -2.24
N SER A 52 7.24 10.88 -1.36
CA SER A 52 6.62 11.91 -0.50
C SER A 52 6.66 11.57 1.00
N GLY A 53 7.25 10.43 1.40
CA GLY A 53 7.24 9.96 2.79
C GLY A 53 5.90 9.38 3.25
N SER A 54 4.90 9.31 2.36
CA SER A 54 3.53 8.86 2.68
C SER A 54 2.98 7.88 1.65
N ALA A 55 2.32 6.83 2.13
CA ALA A 55 1.55 5.91 1.27
C ALA A 55 0.12 6.41 0.97
N ARG A 56 -0.16 7.69 1.23
CA ARG A 56 -1.39 8.37 0.79
C ARG A 56 -1.30 8.68 -0.70
N ALA A 57 -2.45 8.78 -1.35
CA ALA A 57 -2.47 9.33 -2.69
C ALA A 57 -2.03 10.80 -2.58
N ALA A 58 -1.07 11.20 -3.40
CA ALA A 58 -0.80 12.61 -3.62
C ALA A 58 -2.04 13.18 -4.35
N ASP A 59 -2.95 13.80 -3.60
CA ASP A 59 -3.97 14.65 -4.19
C ASP A 59 -3.25 15.90 -4.70
N ASN A 60 -2.75 15.86 -5.94
CA ASN A 60 -2.26 17.03 -6.66
C ASN A 60 -3.44 17.92 -7.10
N ARG A 61 -4.29 18.34 -6.15
CA ARG A 61 -5.27 19.37 -6.42
C ARG A 61 -4.53 20.69 -6.50
N THR A 62 -4.25 21.10 -7.73
CA THR A 62 -3.83 22.46 -8.06
C THR A 62 -4.86 23.44 -7.45
N PRO A 63 -4.44 24.49 -6.72
CA PRO A 63 -5.35 25.51 -6.21
C PRO A 63 -6.02 26.32 -7.33
#